data_AF-A0A3P7LCG8-F1
#
_entry.id   AF-A0A3P7LCG8-F1
#
_cell.length_a   1.000
_cell.length_b   1.000
_cell.length_c   1.000
_cell.angle_alpha   90.00
_cell.angle_beta   90.00
_cell.angle_gamma   90.00
#
_symmetry.space_group_name_H-M   'P 1'
#
loop_
_entity.id
_entity.type
_entity.pdbx_description
1 polymer ?
#
loop_
_entity_poly.entity_id
_entity_poly.type
_entity_poly.pdbx_seq_one_letter_code
_entity_poly.pdbx_strand_id
1 'polypeptide(L)'
;MTTNAESDVPWIYAVFMANEQPEVVIPEHEQIRMLNANNTRWLPEQHAQRKKGVVAALISNMNPSNKRMEYIAELAKYIKVDLYGRGRRPCSREGDSCLRNLARQYKFYLAFENAHCQYYMTEKLFKNALLFGMVPVVLGAPREDYCRLAPPNAFMHVEDFSSPAKLASYLHWLDRNNTAYASYFAWKAYGKVVVRCFVLYRLTFSCREIRLE
;
A
#
# COMPACT_ATOMS: atom_id res chain seq x y z
N MET A 1 7.82 -1.79 11.27
CA MET A 1 7.75 -2.94 12.20
C MET A 1 6.51 -3.72 11.85
N THR A 2 6.63 -4.95 11.34
CA THR A 2 5.43 -5.70 10.97
C THR A 2 5.59 -7.19 11.21
N THR A 3 4.49 -7.87 11.48
CA THR A 3 4.43 -9.27 11.95
C THR A 3 4.09 -10.21 10.80
N ASN A 4 4.31 -11.51 10.95
CA ASN A 4 3.53 -12.49 10.19
C ASN A 4 2.36 -12.86 11.12
N ALA A 5 1.14 -12.97 10.57
CA ALA A 5 -0.04 -13.28 11.37
C ALA A 5 0.12 -14.58 12.20
N GLU A 6 0.97 -15.50 11.75
CA GLU A 6 1.24 -16.79 12.40
C GLU A 6 2.64 -16.86 13.05
N SER A 7 3.41 -15.77 13.06
CA SER A 7 4.78 -15.76 13.59
C SER A 7 4.86 -14.99 14.89
N ASP A 8 5.43 -15.62 15.92
CA ASP A 8 5.74 -14.96 17.18
C ASP A 8 6.90 -13.95 17.05
N VAL A 9 7.63 -13.91 15.93
CA VAL A 9 8.72 -12.95 15.67
C VAL A 9 8.30 -11.94 14.59
N PRO A 10 8.43 -10.62 14.81
CA PRO A 10 8.21 -9.58 13.81
C PRO A 10 9.17 -9.71 12.64
N TRP A 11 8.61 -9.77 11.44
CA TRP A 11 9.34 -9.67 10.19
C TRP A 11 9.22 -8.25 9.66
N ILE A 12 10.25 -7.43 9.86
CA ILE A 12 10.25 -6.05 9.33
C ILE A 12 10.44 -6.11 7.82
N TYR A 13 9.35 -6.04 7.06
CA TYR A 13 9.39 -6.06 5.60
C TYR A 13 10.06 -4.80 5.02
N ALA A 14 9.78 -3.63 5.59
CA ALA A 14 10.47 -2.39 5.28
C ALA A 14 10.23 -1.32 6.36
N VAL A 15 10.98 -0.22 6.26
CA VAL A 15 10.77 1.02 7.01
C VAL A 15 10.87 2.22 6.07
N PHE A 16 10.11 3.28 6.36
CA PHE A 16 10.40 4.60 5.79
C PHE A 16 11.51 5.25 6.61
N MET A 17 12.57 5.71 5.94
CA MET A 17 13.71 6.39 6.55
C MET A 17 13.70 7.85 6.06
N ALA A 18 13.40 8.78 6.97
CA ALA A 18 13.41 10.21 6.68
C ALA A 18 14.86 10.75 6.54
N ASN A 19 15.04 11.80 5.74
CA ASN A 19 16.34 12.35 5.39
C ASN A 19 17.00 13.15 6.53
N GLU A 20 16.22 13.98 7.23
CA GLU A 20 16.76 14.91 8.22
C GLU A 20 16.95 14.27 9.59
N GLN A 21 16.09 13.31 9.97
CA GLN A 21 16.23 12.47 11.17
C GLN A 21 15.53 11.11 10.96
N PRO A 22 16.23 9.98 10.89
CA PRO A 22 15.67 8.69 10.51
C PRO A 22 14.63 8.11 11.51
N GLU A 23 14.46 8.71 12.70
CA GLU A 23 13.60 8.22 13.79
C GLU A 23 12.37 9.11 14.09
N VAL A 24 12.19 10.25 13.40
CA VAL A 24 11.10 11.21 13.71
C VAL A 24 10.04 11.20 12.62
N VAL A 25 8.77 11.10 13.04
CA VAL A 25 7.59 11.34 12.17
C VAL A 25 7.69 12.76 11.63
N ILE A 26 7.60 12.93 10.31
CA ILE A 26 7.70 14.26 9.66
C ILE A 26 6.73 15.23 10.37
N PRO A 27 7.20 16.38 10.90
CA PRO A 27 6.34 17.33 11.59
C PRO A 27 5.16 17.80 10.73
N GLU A 28 4.02 18.12 11.35
CA GLU A 28 2.79 18.50 10.64
C GLU A 28 3.00 19.66 9.65
N HIS A 29 3.74 20.70 10.04
CA HIS A 29 4.01 21.84 9.17
C HIS A 29 4.81 21.45 7.90
N GLU A 30 5.73 20.49 8.01
CA GLU A 30 6.46 19.95 6.86
C GLU A 30 5.56 19.05 6.01
N GLN A 31 4.63 18.30 6.62
CA GLN A 31 3.63 17.55 5.86
C GLN A 31 2.72 18.50 5.05
N ILE A 32 2.29 19.62 5.62
CA ILE A 32 1.49 20.63 4.90
C ILE A 32 2.27 21.21 3.72
N ARG A 33 3.54 21.60 3.94
CA ARG A 33 4.42 22.09 2.86
C ARG A 33 4.62 21.06 1.75
N MET A 34 4.86 19.81 2.14
CA MET A 34 5.01 18.67 1.23
C MET A 34 3.78 18.51 0.32
N LEU A 35 2.57 18.60 0.88
CA LEU A 35 1.32 18.43 0.13
C LEU A 35 0.99 19.62 -0.78
N ASN A 36 1.41 20.83 -0.40
CA ASN A 36 1.19 22.05 -1.19
C ASN A 36 2.21 22.23 -2.33
N ALA A 37 3.30 21.46 -2.34
CA ALA A 37 4.31 21.52 -3.39
C ALA A 37 3.82 20.90 -4.72
N ASN A 38 4.43 21.32 -5.84
CA ASN A 38 4.23 20.64 -7.11
C ASN A 38 4.97 19.29 -7.12
N ASN A 39 4.20 18.21 -6.93
CA ASN A 39 4.73 16.87 -6.81
C ASN A 39 4.78 16.10 -8.14
N THR A 40 4.42 16.71 -9.28
CA THR A 40 4.33 16.00 -10.57
C THR A 40 5.67 15.43 -11.03
N ARG A 41 6.80 16.01 -10.61
CA ARG A 41 8.15 15.46 -10.84
C ARG A 41 8.36 14.06 -10.26
N TRP A 42 7.53 13.66 -9.29
CA TRP A 42 7.62 12.36 -8.62
C TRP A 42 6.73 11.29 -9.24
N LEU A 43 5.95 11.66 -10.26
CA LEU A 43 5.14 10.73 -11.02
C LEU A 43 6.03 9.69 -11.71
N PRO A 44 5.62 8.41 -11.74
CA PRO A 44 6.32 7.39 -12.51
C PRO A 44 6.38 7.75 -14.00
N GLU A 45 7.47 7.40 -14.66
CA GLU A 45 7.68 7.66 -16.09
C GLU A 45 6.52 7.13 -16.95
N GLN A 46 5.98 5.96 -16.61
CA GLN A 46 4.88 5.33 -17.36
C GLN A 46 3.48 5.82 -16.94
N HIS A 47 3.38 6.88 -16.13
CA HIS A 47 2.11 7.34 -15.54
C HIS A 47 1.04 7.63 -16.58
N ALA A 48 1.43 8.24 -17.72
CA ALA A 48 0.50 8.59 -18.79
C ALA A 48 -0.10 7.37 -19.49
N GLN A 49 0.66 6.27 -19.61
CA GLN A 49 0.29 5.05 -20.34
C GLN A 49 -0.45 4.02 -19.47
N ARG A 50 -0.52 4.23 -18.15
CA ARG A 50 -1.25 3.34 -17.24
C ARG A 50 -2.74 3.31 -17.56
N LYS A 51 -3.35 2.13 -17.38
CA LYS A 51 -4.79 1.88 -17.50
C LYS A 51 -5.58 2.84 -16.63
N LYS A 52 -6.69 3.33 -17.17
CA LYS A 52 -7.63 4.23 -16.49
C LYS A 52 -8.73 3.43 -15.81
N GLY A 53 -9.13 3.83 -14.61
CA GLY A 53 -10.24 3.21 -13.87
C GLY A 53 -10.05 1.72 -13.54
N VAL A 54 -8.81 1.25 -13.37
CA VAL A 54 -8.50 -0.15 -13.00
C VAL A 54 -7.51 -0.20 -11.86
N VAL A 55 -7.73 -1.12 -10.92
CA VAL A 55 -6.81 -1.45 -9.83
C VAL A 55 -6.30 -2.88 -9.97
N ALA A 56 -5.08 -3.14 -9.48
CA ALA A 56 -4.52 -4.49 -9.47
C ALA A 56 -4.32 -5.01 -8.04
N ALA A 57 -4.44 -6.33 -7.86
CA ALA A 57 -4.03 -7.01 -6.64
C ALA A 57 -3.25 -8.28 -6.98
N LEU A 58 -2.16 -8.56 -6.27
CA LEU A 58 -1.45 -9.84 -6.34
C LEU A 58 -1.72 -10.64 -5.07
N ILE A 59 -2.51 -11.71 -5.20
CA ILE A 59 -3.00 -12.52 -4.09
C ILE A 59 -2.62 -13.99 -4.29
N SER A 60 -1.95 -14.55 -3.29
CA SER A 60 -1.52 -15.95 -3.25
C SER A 60 -2.31 -16.79 -2.25
N ASN A 61 -2.77 -16.19 -1.15
CA ASN A 61 -3.65 -16.81 -0.17
C ASN A 61 -5.11 -16.46 -0.49
N MET A 62 -5.90 -17.45 -0.91
CA MET A 62 -7.32 -17.25 -1.24
C MET A 62 -8.27 -17.48 -0.05
N ASN A 63 -7.74 -17.97 1.07
CA ASN A 63 -8.45 -18.20 2.32
C ASN A 63 -7.85 -17.31 3.42
N PRO A 64 -8.00 -15.98 3.32
CA PRO A 64 -7.55 -15.08 4.38
C PRO A 64 -8.35 -15.33 5.66
N SER A 65 -7.79 -14.98 6.81
CA SER A 65 -8.51 -14.99 8.08
C SER A 65 -9.42 -13.76 8.25
N ASN A 66 -9.20 -12.73 7.42
CA ASN A 66 -10.07 -11.56 7.34
C ASN A 66 -11.03 -11.57 6.13
N LYS A 67 -11.88 -10.54 6.05
CA LYS A 67 -12.87 -10.33 4.97
C LYS A 67 -12.27 -9.74 3.68
N ARG A 68 -10.96 -9.91 3.42
CA ARG A 68 -10.28 -9.31 2.25
C ARG A 68 -10.98 -9.67 0.94
N MET A 69 -11.35 -10.93 0.75
CA MET A 69 -11.97 -11.38 -0.52
C MET A 69 -13.39 -10.83 -0.69
N GLU A 70 -14.15 -10.69 0.39
CA GLU A 70 -15.47 -10.05 0.40
C GLU A 70 -15.36 -8.57 0.05
N TYR A 71 -14.41 -7.85 0.64
CA TYR A 71 -14.19 -6.43 0.34
C TYR A 71 -13.79 -6.24 -1.13
N ILE A 72 -12.91 -7.08 -1.67
CA ILE A 72 -12.53 -7.07 -3.10
C ILE A 72 -13.75 -7.31 -3.99
N ALA A 73 -14.59 -8.29 -3.65
CA ALA A 73 -15.79 -8.60 -4.42
C ALA A 73 -16.79 -7.43 -4.42
N GLU A 74 -16.96 -6.76 -3.28
CA GLU A 74 -17.81 -5.57 -3.19
C GLU A 74 -17.24 -4.39 -3.98
N LEU A 75 -15.94 -4.10 -3.84
CA LEU A 75 -15.25 -3.04 -4.59
C LEU A 75 -15.34 -3.27 -6.10
N ALA A 76 -15.23 -4.52 -6.55
CA ALA A 76 -15.27 -4.91 -7.96
C ALA A 76 -16.60 -4.58 -8.66
N LYS A 77 -17.67 -4.29 -7.91
CA LYS A 77 -18.94 -3.80 -8.46
C LYS A 77 -18.85 -2.36 -9.01
N TYR A 78 -17.89 -1.57 -8.52
CA TYR A 78 -17.80 -0.12 -8.79
C TYR A 78 -16.53 0.29 -9.55
N ILE A 79 -15.48 -0.53 -9.51
CA ILE A 79 -14.22 -0.32 -10.24
C ILE A 79 -13.65 -1.66 -10.68
N LYS A 80 -13.01 -1.71 -11.85
CA LYS A 80 -12.40 -2.95 -12.33
C LYS A 80 -11.23 -3.34 -11.45
N VAL A 81 -11.24 -4.58 -10.93
CA VAL A 81 -10.16 -5.17 -10.15
C VAL A 81 -9.53 -6.31 -10.95
N ASP A 82 -8.28 -6.15 -11.39
CA ASP A 82 -7.52 -7.22 -12.02
C ASP A 82 -6.73 -8.00 -10.94
N LEU A 83 -7.14 -9.26 -10.72
CA LEU A 83 -6.50 -10.16 -9.75
C LEU A 83 -5.40 -11.00 -10.41
N TYR A 84 -4.22 -11.00 -9.78
CA TYR A 84 -3.05 -11.79 -10.15
C TYR A 84 -2.68 -12.76 -9.03
N GLY A 85 -1.96 -13.83 -9.38
CA GLY A 85 -1.47 -14.82 -8.41
C GLY A 85 -2.23 -16.15 -8.47
N ARG A 86 -2.47 -16.76 -7.31
CA ARG A 86 -2.95 -18.15 -7.23
C ARG A 86 -4.36 -18.28 -7.81
N GLY A 87 -4.53 -19.12 -8.83
CA GLY A 87 -5.84 -19.40 -9.45
C GLY A 87 -6.44 -18.21 -10.21
N ARG A 88 -5.62 -17.21 -10.57
CA ARG A 88 -6.02 -15.99 -11.32
C ARG A 88 -5.00 -15.70 -12.41
N ARG A 89 -4.86 -14.43 -12.84
CA ARG A 89 -3.86 -14.06 -13.86
C ARG A 89 -2.45 -14.44 -13.37
N PRO A 90 -1.64 -15.12 -14.20
CA PRO A 90 -0.30 -15.53 -13.79
C PRO A 90 0.57 -14.32 -13.51
N CYS A 91 1.43 -14.47 -12.51
CA CYS A 91 2.41 -13.48 -12.10
C CYS A 91 3.66 -14.25 -11.69
N SER A 92 4.75 -14.05 -12.43
CA SER A 92 6.01 -14.73 -12.13
C SER A 92 6.46 -14.39 -10.71
N ARG A 93 6.91 -15.42 -9.99
CA ARG A 93 7.55 -15.29 -8.68
C ARG A 93 9.05 -15.04 -8.79
N GLU A 94 9.59 -15.10 -10.02
CA GLU A 94 11.01 -14.91 -10.29
C GLU A 94 11.33 -13.42 -10.44
N GLY A 95 12.17 -12.94 -9.53
CA GLY A 95 12.55 -11.54 -9.44
C GLY A 95 11.34 -10.61 -9.36
N ASP A 96 11.47 -9.40 -9.91
CA ASP A 96 10.40 -8.41 -9.88
C ASP A 96 9.74 -8.19 -11.26
N SER A 97 9.93 -9.12 -12.21
CA SER A 97 9.40 -9.01 -13.57
C SER A 97 7.88 -8.74 -13.59
N CYS A 98 7.14 -9.48 -12.78
CA CYS A 98 5.71 -9.29 -12.63
C CYS A 98 5.36 -7.91 -12.05
N LEU A 99 6.01 -7.52 -10.96
CA LEU A 99 5.73 -6.23 -10.31
C LEU A 99 6.06 -5.05 -11.23
N ARG A 100 7.16 -5.12 -11.99
CA ARG A 100 7.49 -4.14 -13.04
C ARG A 100 6.41 -4.05 -14.11
N ASN A 101 5.84 -5.18 -14.53
CA ASN A 101 4.76 -5.21 -15.51
C ASN A 101 3.46 -4.63 -14.95
N LEU A 102 3.12 -4.91 -13.68
CA LEU A 102 1.99 -4.28 -13.00
C LEU A 102 2.19 -2.75 -12.92
N ALA A 103 3.37 -2.31 -12.49
CA ALA A 103 3.71 -0.90 -12.36
C ALA A 103 3.61 -0.10 -13.66
N ARG A 104 3.85 -0.73 -14.81
CA ARG A 104 3.67 -0.11 -16.12
C ARG A 104 2.20 0.07 -16.50
N GLN A 105 1.32 -0.77 -15.94
CA GLN A 105 -0.08 -0.85 -16.34
C GLN A 105 -1.04 -0.20 -15.35
N TYR A 106 -0.73 -0.17 -14.05
CA TYR A 106 -1.69 0.24 -13.02
C TYR A 106 -1.16 1.41 -12.19
N LYS A 107 -2.06 2.33 -11.84
CA LYS A 107 -1.78 3.44 -10.91
C LYS A 107 -1.95 3.04 -9.45
N PHE A 108 -2.91 2.15 -9.19
CA PHE A 108 -3.33 1.74 -7.87
C PHE A 108 -3.09 0.24 -7.67
N TYR A 109 -2.67 -0.11 -6.47
CA TYR A 109 -2.43 -1.49 -6.07
C TYR A 109 -3.14 -1.78 -4.75
N LEU A 110 -3.94 -2.85 -4.70
CA LEU A 110 -4.59 -3.29 -3.46
C LEU A 110 -3.57 -4.05 -2.61
N ALA A 111 -2.97 -3.35 -1.65
CA ALA A 111 -2.03 -3.88 -0.67
C ALA A 111 -2.78 -4.47 0.54
N PHE A 112 -3.71 -5.38 0.27
CA PHE A 112 -4.58 -5.96 1.29
C PHE A 112 -3.93 -7.17 1.98
N GLU A 113 -3.79 -7.08 3.29
CA GLU A 113 -3.32 -8.18 4.12
C GLU A 113 -4.38 -9.26 4.32
N ASN A 114 -3.94 -10.46 4.70
CA ASN A 114 -4.80 -11.62 4.91
C ASN A 114 -5.34 -11.75 6.34
N ALA A 115 -5.00 -10.83 7.23
CA ALA A 115 -5.48 -10.78 8.61
C ALA A 115 -5.62 -9.32 9.05
N HIS A 116 -6.46 -9.07 10.06
CA HIS A 116 -6.55 -7.76 10.71
C HIS A 116 -5.75 -7.76 12.01
N CYS A 117 -4.53 -7.24 12.00
CA CYS A 117 -3.67 -7.23 13.18
C CYS A 117 -2.95 -5.90 13.34
N GLN A 118 -2.73 -5.49 14.60
CA GLN A 118 -1.86 -4.36 14.91
C GLN A 118 -0.49 -4.54 14.27
N TYR A 119 0.01 -3.46 13.70
CA TYR A 119 1.31 -3.38 13.03
C TYR A 119 1.47 -4.38 11.86
N TYR A 120 0.41 -5.00 11.33
CA TYR A 120 0.57 -5.97 10.24
C TYR A 120 0.56 -5.30 8.86
N MET A 121 1.76 -5.05 8.30
CA MET A 121 1.94 -4.56 6.92
C MET A 121 3.14 -5.25 6.25
N THR A 122 2.98 -5.75 5.03
CA THR A 122 3.98 -6.67 4.47
C THR A 122 4.68 -6.09 3.25
N GLU A 123 5.33 -6.95 2.46
CA GLU A 123 5.85 -6.61 1.15
C GLU A 123 4.79 -5.97 0.25
N LYS A 124 3.49 -6.22 0.48
CA LYS A 124 2.38 -5.68 -0.33
C LYS A 124 2.36 -4.17 -0.34
N LEU A 125 2.53 -3.53 0.82
CA LEU A 125 2.57 -2.07 0.93
C LEU A 125 3.89 -1.54 0.37
N PHE A 126 5.01 -2.01 0.92
CA PHE A 126 6.30 -1.38 0.69
C PHE A 126 6.92 -1.79 -0.65
N LYS A 127 7.07 -3.10 -0.86
CA LYS A 127 7.72 -3.62 -2.07
C LYS A 127 6.78 -3.54 -3.26
N ASN A 128 5.62 -4.20 -3.20
CA ASN A 128 4.77 -4.39 -4.38
C ASN A 128 4.14 -3.09 -4.88
N ALA A 129 3.85 -2.13 -4.00
CA ALA A 129 3.27 -0.85 -4.37
C ALA A 129 4.28 0.32 -4.36
N LEU A 130 4.74 0.75 -3.18
CA LEU A 130 5.51 1.99 -3.04
C LEU A 130 6.81 1.99 -3.85
N LEU A 131 7.62 0.92 -3.76
CA LEU A 131 8.87 0.81 -4.51
C LEU A 131 8.68 0.73 -6.02
N PHE A 132 7.53 0.23 -6.49
CA PHE A 132 7.19 0.18 -7.91
C PHE A 132 6.36 1.38 -8.39
N GLY A 133 6.23 2.43 -7.57
CA GLY A 133 5.57 3.66 -7.96
C GLY A 133 4.07 3.49 -8.22
N MET A 134 3.41 2.56 -7.53
CA MET A 134 1.95 2.48 -7.49
C MET A 134 1.45 3.02 -6.15
N VAL A 135 0.27 3.64 -6.14
CA VAL A 135 -0.34 4.11 -4.90
C VAL A 135 -1.08 2.95 -4.23
N PRO A 136 -0.68 2.53 -3.01
CA PRO A 136 -1.33 1.46 -2.28
C PRO A 136 -2.69 1.88 -1.72
N VAL A 137 -3.68 1.01 -1.90
CA VAL A 137 -4.92 0.99 -1.09
C VAL A 137 -4.77 -0.16 -0.10
N VAL A 138 -4.92 0.12 1.19
CA VAL A 138 -4.55 -0.83 2.27
C VAL A 138 -5.77 -1.29 3.07
N LEU A 139 -5.72 -2.54 3.51
CA LEU A 139 -6.65 -3.19 4.42
C LEU A 139 -5.82 -4.20 5.23
N GLY A 140 -5.88 -4.15 6.55
CA GLY A 140 -5.07 -5.02 7.40
C GLY A 140 -4.97 -4.50 8.82
N ALA A 141 -3.91 -3.75 9.12
CA ALA A 141 -3.73 -3.10 10.41
C ALA A 141 -4.74 -1.94 10.64
N PRO A 142 -4.90 -1.45 11.88
CA PRO A 142 -5.55 -0.17 12.12
C PRO A 142 -4.87 0.96 11.36
N ARG A 143 -5.66 1.95 10.94
CA ARG A 143 -5.20 3.11 10.18
C ARG A 143 -4.01 3.83 10.83
N GLU A 144 -4.01 3.94 12.16
CA GLU A 144 -2.99 4.63 12.95
C GLU A 144 -1.61 3.98 12.80
N ASP A 145 -1.57 2.66 12.63
CA ASP A 145 -0.32 1.93 12.48
C ASP A 145 0.33 2.25 11.13
N TYR A 146 -0.47 2.36 10.06
CA TYR A 146 0.01 2.84 8.77
C TYR A 146 0.54 4.28 8.88
N CYS A 147 -0.16 5.18 9.58
CA CYS A 147 0.32 6.56 9.79
C CYS A 147 1.66 6.63 10.52
N ARG A 148 1.94 5.67 11.43
CA ARG A 148 3.20 5.62 12.18
C ARG A 148 4.38 5.08 11.36
N LEU A 149 4.13 4.15 10.42
CA LEU A 149 5.19 3.35 9.80
C LEU A 149 5.34 3.53 8.28
N ALA A 150 4.27 3.93 7.59
CA ALA A 150 4.32 4.24 6.16
C ALA A 150 4.81 5.67 5.93
N PRO A 151 5.35 5.99 4.74
CA PRO A 151 5.61 7.39 4.41
C PRO A 151 4.30 8.21 4.47
N PRO A 152 4.36 9.48 4.91
CA PRO A 152 3.15 10.28 5.08
C PRO A 152 2.44 10.51 3.75
N ASN A 153 1.10 10.47 3.79
CA ASN A 153 0.23 10.59 2.61
C ASN A 153 0.53 9.59 1.48
N ALA A 154 1.18 8.46 1.75
CA ALA A 154 1.61 7.53 0.70
C ALA A 154 0.58 6.43 0.39
N PHE A 155 -0.54 6.36 1.11
CA PHE A 155 -1.53 5.28 1.00
C PHE A 155 -2.96 5.80 1.19
N MET A 156 -3.94 4.99 0.80
CA MET A 156 -5.35 5.17 1.13
C MET A 156 -5.82 4.01 2.01
N HIS A 157 -6.34 4.29 3.20
CA HIS A 157 -6.93 3.24 4.04
C HIS A 157 -8.37 2.99 3.62
N VAL A 158 -8.81 1.73 3.55
CA VAL A 158 -10.21 1.42 3.19
C VAL A 158 -11.23 2.03 4.15
N GLU A 159 -10.86 2.20 5.42
CA GLU A 159 -11.72 2.80 6.47
C GLU A 159 -11.79 4.33 6.40
N ASP A 160 -10.98 4.98 5.55
CA ASP A 160 -11.12 6.42 5.25
C ASP A 160 -12.40 6.71 4.44
N PHE A 161 -13.08 5.67 3.95
CA PHE A 161 -14.25 5.76 3.08
C PHE A 161 -15.44 5.08 3.74
N SER A 162 -16.60 5.73 3.69
CA SER A 162 -17.83 5.19 4.26
C SER A 162 -18.35 3.93 3.53
N SER A 163 -17.83 3.61 2.34
CA SER A 163 -18.14 2.37 1.62
C SER A 163 -17.13 2.08 0.48
N PRO A 164 -17.05 0.82 -0.01
CA PRO A 164 -16.27 0.48 -1.20
C PRO A 164 -16.66 1.29 -2.46
N ALA A 165 -17.93 1.69 -2.58
CA ALA A 165 -18.40 2.55 -3.66
C ALA A 165 -17.79 3.97 -3.58
N LYS A 166 -17.63 4.51 -2.36
CA LYS A 166 -16.97 5.81 -2.14
C LYS A 166 -15.48 5.73 -2.42
N LEU A 167 -14.81 4.66 -2.01
CA LEU A 167 -13.42 4.38 -2.40
C LEU A 167 -13.28 4.31 -3.93
N ALA A 168 -14.12 3.54 -4.62
CA ALA A 168 -14.10 3.45 -6.09
C ALA A 168 -14.31 4.82 -6.75
N SER A 169 -15.25 5.62 -6.25
CA SER A 169 -15.51 6.98 -6.75
C SER A 169 -14.28 7.88 -6.58
N TYR A 170 -13.60 7.79 -5.43
CA TYR A 170 -12.37 8.54 -5.17
C TYR A 170 -11.22 8.11 -6.10
N LEU A 171 -11.04 6.79 -6.31
CA LEU A 171 -10.04 6.26 -7.24
C LEU A 171 -10.28 6.74 -8.69
N HIS A 172 -11.55 6.79 -9.12
CA HIS A 172 -11.94 7.33 -10.44
C HIS A 172 -11.64 8.82 -10.56
N TRP A 173 -11.89 9.61 -9.51
CA TRP A 173 -11.52 11.03 -9.50
C TRP A 173 -9.99 11.21 -9.54
N LEU A 174 -9.28 10.47 -8.69
CA LEU A 174 -7.83 10.54 -8.56
C LEU A 174 -7.11 10.11 -9.85
N ASP A 175 -7.64 9.12 -10.57
CA ASP A 175 -7.11 8.70 -11.88
C ASP A 175 -7.13 9.83 -12.93
N ARG A 176 -8.08 10.76 -12.83
CA ARG A 176 -8.24 11.90 -13.74
C ARG A 176 -7.51 13.16 -13.27
N ASN A 177 -6.98 13.17 -12.05
CA ASN A 177 -6.33 14.33 -11.46
C ASN A 177 -4.85 14.04 -11.16
N ASN A 178 -3.98 14.41 -12.11
CA ASN A 178 -2.54 14.17 -11.99
C ASN A 178 -1.91 14.90 -10.80
N THR A 179 -2.38 16.11 -10.46
CA THR A 179 -1.86 16.88 -9.32
C THR A 179 -2.21 16.20 -8.01
N ALA A 180 -3.48 15.79 -7.84
CA ALA A 180 -3.90 15.05 -6.66
C ALA A 180 -3.21 13.67 -6.57
N TYR A 181 -3.06 12.96 -7.68
CA TYR A 181 -2.35 11.68 -7.69
C TYR A 181 -0.86 11.85 -7.34
N ALA A 182 -0.23 12.93 -7.80
CA ALA A 182 1.16 13.22 -7.51
C ALA A 182 1.43 13.48 -6.02
N SER A 183 0.45 13.97 -5.25
CA SER A 183 0.63 14.22 -3.80
C SER A 183 0.91 12.93 -3.01
N TYR A 184 0.50 11.77 -3.52
CA TYR A 184 0.82 10.45 -2.94
C TYR A 184 2.28 10.04 -3.10
N PHE A 185 3.08 10.80 -3.85
CA PHE A 185 4.52 10.60 -4.03
C PHE A 185 5.37 11.69 -3.39
N ALA A 186 4.74 12.66 -2.71
CA ALA A 186 5.43 13.81 -2.14
C ALA A 186 6.50 13.41 -1.10
N TRP A 187 6.25 12.32 -0.37
CA TRP A 187 7.18 11.74 0.61
C TRP A 187 8.57 11.41 0.04
N LYS A 188 8.71 11.23 -1.28
CA LYS A 188 10.01 10.95 -1.93
C LYS A 188 11.02 12.08 -1.78
N ALA A 189 10.55 13.32 -1.56
CA ALA A 189 11.45 14.45 -1.26
C ALA A 189 12.08 14.34 0.14
N TYR A 190 11.46 13.58 1.05
CA TYR A 190 11.75 13.62 2.47
C TYR A 190 12.35 12.32 3.01
N GLY A 191 12.45 11.27 2.20
CA GLY A 191 13.03 10.01 2.62
C GLY A 191 12.91 8.91 1.58
N LYS A 192 13.24 7.69 2.02
CA LYS A 192 13.19 6.50 1.18
C LYS A 192 12.60 5.31 1.93
N VAL A 193 11.94 4.43 1.20
CA VAL A 193 11.55 3.11 1.71
C VAL A 193 12.78 2.20 1.66
N VAL A 194 13.18 1.66 2.80
CA VAL A 194 14.29 0.71 2.93
C VAL A 194 13.72 -0.66 3.23
N VAL A 195 13.81 -1.57 2.27
CA VAL A 195 13.51 -2.99 2.46
C VAL A 195 14.78 -3.65 3.01
N ARG A 196 14.74 -4.16 4.25
CA ARG A 196 15.81 -4.99 4.78
C ARG A 196 15.38 -6.44 4.77
N CYS A 197 16.13 -7.28 4.06
CA CYS A 197 16.21 -8.70 4.38
C CYS A 197 16.99 -8.80 5.71
N PHE A 198 16.36 -9.37 6.73
CA PHE A 198 16.86 -9.58 8.09
C PHE A 198 17.04 -8.33 8.97
N VAL A 199 16.30 -8.28 10.08
CA VAL A 199 16.64 -7.49 11.27
C VAL A 199 16.80 -8.45 12.45
N LEU A 200 17.98 -8.41 13.06
CA LEU A 200 18.44 -9.18 14.23
C LEU A 200 17.91 -8.61 15.55
N TYR A 201 16.61 -8.38 15.69
CA TYR A 201 16.04 -8.02 16.98
C TYR A 201 14.86 -8.91 17.32
N ARG A 202 15.04 -9.73 18.37
CA ARG A 202 13.99 -10.52 19.02
C ARG A 202 13.05 -9.58 19.78
N LEU A 203 12.13 -8.96 19.07
CA LEU A 203 10.84 -8.64 19.68
C LEU A 203 9.93 -9.84 19.37
N THR A 204 8.98 -10.15 20.24
CA THR A 204 7.95 -11.16 19.93
C THR A 204 6.60 -10.46 19.80
N PHE A 205 5.87 -10.72 18.72
CA PHE A 205 4.53 -10.20 18.51
C PHE A 205 3.66 -11.27 17.86
N SER A 206 2.61 -11.66 18.56
CA SER A 206 1.56 -12.53 18.03
C SER A 206 0.42 -11.67 17.46
N CYS A 207 -0.09 -11.99 16.27
CA CYS A 207 -1.28 -11.31 15.74
C CYS A 207 -2.46 -11.58 16.66
N ARG A 208 -2.92 -10.55 17.36
CA ARG A 208 -4.25 -10.54 17.96
C ARG A 208 -5.21 -9.99 16.91
N GLU A 209 -6.02 -10.86 16.33
CA GLU A 209 -7.04 -10.44 15.37
C GLU A 209 -7.98 -9.41 15.99
N ILE A 210 -8.10 -8.27 15.32
CA ILE A 210 -9.07 -7.24 15.68
C ILE A 210 -10.35 -7.57 14.91
N ARG A 211 -11.47 -7.75 15.63
CA ARG A 211 -12.78 -7.84 14.99
C ARG A 211 -13.18 -6.44 14.54
N LEU A 212 -13.47 -6.30 13.25
CA LEU A 212 -14.21 -5.15 12.74
C LEU A 212 -15.67 -5.34 13.20
N GLU A 213 -16.18 -4.40 14.00
CA GLU A 213 -17.61 -4.29 14.29
C GLU A 213 -18.42 -3.90 13.04
#